data_AF-A0A060ZCK6-F1
#
_entry.id   AF-A0A060ZCK6-F1
#
_cell.length_a   1.000
_cell.length_b   1.000
_cell.length_c   1.000
_cell.angle_alpha   90.00
_cell.angle_beta   90.00
_cell.angle_gamma   90.00
#
_symmetry.space_group_name_H-M   'P 1'
#
loop_
_entity.id
_entity.type
_entity.pdbx_description
1 polymer ?
#
loop_
_entity_poly.entity_id
_entity_poly.type
_entity_poly.pdbx_seq_one_letter_code
_entity_poly.pdbx_strand_id
1 'polypeptide(L)'
;THTHTHTHTHTHTHTHTHTHTHTHTHTHTHTHTHTHTHTHTHTHTHTQCSSLSLCEWAEELFSLASNLLSHNMNRETSLEKAYVRLTLQPNSEGRIPVKNIVRMFSTDKKRVETALEHCNLPFGRSNSIPLEDFTPDVYRSFLSHLCPRPELSSVFSQQGAKGAYLSVDQMTEFINERQRDPRLNEILYPPLRPSQTQTLMEKYELIQSLLKQGLITLEGFSRYLVSDENGVIPPEKLDQSEDMTFPLSHYFINSSHNTYLTGTHKRVHMSTRMHAHDYNLLTRTWKLMTNLLHLCVCIFINVVCVCMCHVRCMKETKAQSGMCTFSLLKE
;
A
#
# COMPACT_ATOMS: atom_id res chain seq x y z
N THR A 1 -41.23 -20.88 72.21
CA THR A 1 -42.11 -19.79 72.67
C THR A 1 -42.20 -19.86 74.18
N HIS A 2 -42.19 -18.70 74.87
CA HIS A 2 -42.25 -18.56 76.34
C HIS A 2 -41.03 -19.09 77.15
N THR A 3 -40.66 -18.57 78.35
CA THR A 3 -40.98 -17.27 79.02
C THR A 3 -40.05 -16.98 80.24
N HIS A 4 -39.89 -15.69 80.57
CA HIS A 4 -39.40 -15.02 81.81
C HIS A 4 -38.08 -15.37 82.53
N THR A 5 -37.17 -14.39 82.52
CA THR A 5 -36.89 -13.44 83.64
C THR A 5 -36.92 -13.96 85.10
N HIS A 6 -35.76 -13.97 85.80
CA HIS A 6 -35.44 -12.92 86.80
C HIS A 6 -33.95 -12.93 87.27
N THR A 7 -33.63 -12.20 88.36
CA THR A 7 -32.33 -11.57 88.64
C THR A 7 -31.76 -11.97 90.00
N HIS A 8 -30.43 -12.08 90.17
CA HIS A 8 -29.73 -11.49 91.32
C HIS A 8 -28.21 -11.29 91.12
N THR A 9 -27.49 -10.89 92.18
CA THR A 9 -26.34 -9.95 92.17
C THR A 9 -25.10 -10.54 92.85
N HIS A 10 -23.89 -10.06 92.52
CA HIS A 10 -22.81 -9.90 93.52
C HIS A 10 -21.75 -8.82 93.12
N THR A 11 -20.95 -8.40 94.09
CA THR A 11 -19.98 -7.28 94.05
C THR A 11 -18.62 -7.71 94.68
N HIS A 12 -17.51 -6.98 94.57
CA HIS A 12 -17.27 -5.62 94.03
C HIS A 12 -16.16 -5.64 92.93
N THR A 13 -15.20 -4.73 92.70
CA THR A 13 -14.60 -3.57 93.40
C THR A 13 -13.95 -2.62 92.36
N HIS A 14 -13.57 -1.39 92.72
CA HIS A 14 -12.78 -0.46 91.87
C HIS A 14 -11.63 0.21 92.62
N THR A 15 -10.58 0.61 91.89
CA THR A 15 -9.57 1.58 92.33
C THR A 15 -9.41 2.65 91.24
N HIS A 16 -9.58 3.93 91.60
CA HIS A 16 -9.34 5.07 90.71
C HIS A 16 -8.49 6.12 91.42
N THR A 17 -7.52 6.67 90.69
CA THR A 17 -6.74 7.84 91.09
C THR A 17 -6.83 8.87 89.98
N HIS A 18 -7.42 10.03 90.28
CA HIS A 18 -7.47 11.17 89.36
C HIS A 18 -6.87 12.41 90.05
N THR A 19 -6.01 13.12 89.33
CA THR A 19 -5.42 14.39 89.76
C THR A 19 -5.56 15.39 88.60
N HIS A 20 -6.24 16.51 88.84
CA HIS A 20 -6.41 17.59 87.87
C HIS A 20 -5.48 18.77 88.22
N THR A 21 -4.79 19.31 87.20
CA THR A 21 -4.26 20.68 87.21
C THR A 21 -4.34 21.26 85.80
N HIS A 22 -4.67 22.54 85.66
CA HIS A 22 -4.79 23.24 84.37
C HIS A 22 -3.59 24.15 84.04
N THR A 23 -3.25 24.18 82.75
CA THR A 23 -2.74 25.29 81.93
C THR A 23 -1.97 26.46 82.57
N HIS A 24 -0.76 26.73 82.06
CA HIS A 24 -0.24 28.09 81.86
C HIS A 24 0.70 28.16 80.62
N THR A 25 0.93 29.36 80.07
CA THR A 25 1.43 29.59 78.69
C THR A 25 2.80 30.29 78.66
N HIS A 26 3.69 29.93 77.72
CA HIS A 26 4.87 30.73 77.31
C HIS A 26 5.26 30.49 75.81
N THR A 27 6.29 31.19 75.29
CA THR A 27 6.21 31.84 73.96
C THR A 27 7.50 31.79 73.10
N HIS A 28 7.35 31.53 71.77
CA HIS A 28 8.33 31.66 70.65
C HIS A 28 9.65 30.82 70.75
N THR A 29 10.29 30.35 69.66
CA THR A 29 10.73 31.02 68.40
C THR A 29 10.98 30.00 67.25
N HIS A 30 11.01 30.42 65.99
CA HIS A 30 11.30 29.59 64.80
C HIS A 30 12.79 29.46 64.43
N THR A 31 13.16 28.33 63.81
CA THR A 31 14.23 28.25 62.78
C THR A 31 13.79 27.31 61.66
N HIS A 32 13.89 27.73 60.39
CA HIS A 32 13.72 26.86 59.21
C HIS A 32 15.07 26.64 58.52
N THR A 33 15.32 25.42 58.04
CA THR A 33 16.47 25.09 57.19
C THR A 33 15.95 24.35 55.95
N HIS A 34 16.01 24.97 54.78
CA HIS A 34 15.68 24.33 53.50
C HIS A 34 16.93 24.18 52.63
N THR A 35 17.29 22.95 52.31
CA THR A 35 18.35 22.62 51.36
C THR A 35 17.75 22.53 49.95
N HIS A 36 18.27 23.32 49.00
CA HIS A 36 17.86 23.22 47.59
C HIS A 36 18.62 22.12 46.86
N THR A 37 17.89 21.14 46.33
CA THR A 37 18.40 20.13 45.40
C THR A 37 17.98 20.48 43.98
N HIS A 38 18.95 20.75 43.09
CA HIS A 38 18.65 20.96 41.67
C HIS A 38 18.49 19.63 40.94
N THR A 39 17.27 19.35 40.47
CA THR A 39 16.98 18.20 39.59
C THR A 39 17.02 18.65 38.13
N HIS A 40 17.97 18.11 37.34
CA HIS A 40 17.99 18.31 35.89
C HIS A 40 17.01 17.35 35.21
N THR A 41 15.84 17.87 34.82
CA THR A 41 14.88 17.13 33.99
C THR A 41 15.36 17.11 32.53
N HIS A 42 15.80 15.95 32.04
CA HIS A 42 16.01 15.75 30.61
C HIS A 42 14.65 15.60 29.89
N THR A 43 14.18 16.67 29.25
CA THR A 43 13.02 16.62 28.36
C THR A 43 13.37 15.80 27.11
N HIS A 44 13.03 14.52 27.11
CA HIS A 44 12.95 13.75 25.87
C HIS A 44 11.79 14.27 25.03
N THR A 45 12.09 15.09 24.03
CA THR A 45 11.14 15.47 22.98
C THR A 45 10.84 14.26 22.10
N HIS A 46 9.96 13.38 22.58
CA HIS A 46 9.23 12.50 21.71
C HIS A 46 8.35 13.36 20.81
N THR A 47 8.77 13.52 19.54
CA THR A 47 7.90 14.01 18.49
C THR A 47 6.76 13.00 18.33
N GLN A 48 5.68 13.16 19.08
CA GLN A 48 4.46 12.39 18.86
C GLN A 48 3.91 12.79 17.49
N CYS A 49 4.11 11.90 16.52
CA CYS A 49 3.28 11.85 15.34
C CYS A 49 1.84 11.69 15.85
N SER A 50 1.00 12.71 15.66
CA SER A 50 -0.34 12.73 16.22
C SER A 50 -1.13 11.55 15.65
N SER A 51 -1.95 10.89 16.48
CA SER A 51 -2.68 9.68 16.07
C SER A 51 -3.56 9.91 14.84
N LEU A 52 -4.07 11.13 14.66
CA LEU A 52 -4.76 11.59 13.45
C LEU A 52 -3.88 11.47 12.20
N SER A 53 -2.66 12.03 12.23
CA SER A 53 -1.75 11.98 11.08
C SER A 53 -1.31 10.56 10.68
N LEU A 54 -1.24 9.63 11.64
CA LEU A 54 -0.98 8.22 11.33
C LEU A 54 -2.14 7.54 10.60
N CYS A 55 -3.39 7.94 10.87
CA CYS A 55 -4.55 7.48 10.11
C CYS A 55 -4.58 8.10 8.71
N GLU A 56 -4.40 9.42 8.59
CA GLU A 56 -4.33 10.15 7.31
C GLU A 56 -3.29 9.52 6.36
N TRP A 57 -2.07 9.28 6.86
CA TRP A 57 -1.02 8.61 6.07
C TRP A 57 -1.37 7.15 5.73
N ALA A 58 -2.06 6.42 6.60
CA ALA A 58 -2.44 5.03 6.32
C ALA A 58 -3.56 4.94 5.27
N GLU A 59 -4.55 5.84 5.33
CA GLU A 59 -5.67 5.90 4.39
C GLU A 59 -5.22 6.35 3.00
N GLU A 60 -4.41 7.40 2.89
CA GLU A 60 -3.85 7.86 1.61
C GLU A 60 -2.88 6.84 0.98
N LEU A 61 -1.99 6.22 1.76
CA LEU A 61 -1.12 5.16 1.24
C LEU A 61 -1.93 3.93 0.80
N PHE A 62 -3.03 3.59 1.48
CA PHE A 62 -3.92 2.51 1.06
C PHE A 62 -4.69 2.86 -0.23
N SER A 63 -5.19 4.10 -0.34
CA SER A 63 -5.84 4.63 -1.54
C SER A 63 -4.91 4.53 -2.76
N LEU A 64 -3.69 5.07 -2.64
CA LEU A 64 -2.67 4.99 -3.69
C LEU A 64 -2.25 3.53 -4.01
N ALA A 65 -2.21 2.65 -3.02
CA ALA A 65 -1.86 1.24 -3.20
C ALA A 65 -3.01 0.35 -3.74
N SER A 66 -4.25 0.80 -3.70
CA SER A 66 -5.44 0.08 -4.21
C SER A 66 -6.02 0.67 -5.51
N ASN A 67 -5.59 1.88 -5.91
CA ASN A 67 -6.01 2.56 -7.13
C ASN A 67 -5.85 1.70 -8.40
N LEU A 68 -6.98 1.28 -9.00
CA LEU A 68 -7.01 0.34 -10.12
C LEU A 68 -6.39 0.90 -11.41
N LEU A 69 -6.51 2.20 -11.68
CA LEU A 69 -5.84 2.86 -12.82
C LEU A 69 -4.31 2.80 -12.66
N SER A 70 -3.80 2.98 -11.44
CA SER A 70 -2.37 2.89 -11.11
C SER A 70 -1.83 1.46 -11.22
N HIS A 71 -2.65 0.43 -11.01
CA HIS A 71 -2.28 -0.97 -11.27
C HIS A 71 -2.27 -1.31 -12.75
N ASN A 72 -3.14 -0.68 -13.55
CA ASN A 72 -3.26 -0.90 -15.00
C ASN A 72 -2.57 0.20 -15.83
N MET A 73 -1.53 0.84 -15.27
CA MET A 73 -0.85 1.98 -15.88
C MET A 73 -0.27 1.66 -17.27
N ASN A 74 -0.31 2.67 -18.16
CA ASN A 74 0.20 2.56 -19.52
C ASN A 74 1.73 2.35 -19.59
N ARG A 75 2.25 2.21 -20.82
CA ARG A 75 3.66 1.91 -21.07
C ARG A 75 4.60 3.08 -20.79
N GLU A 76 4.20 4.32 -21.05
CA GLU A 76 4.98 5.54 -20.75
C GLU A 76 5.02 5.80 -19.24
N THR A 77 3.89 5.74 -18.52
CA THR A 77 3.84 5.87 -17.06
C THR A 77 4.67 4.78 -16.37
N SER A 78 4.70 3.57 -16.93
CA SER A 78 5.60 2.50 -16.46
C SER A 78 7.09 2.82 -16.66
N LEU A 79 7.45 3.59 -17.68
CA LEU A 79 8.82 4.07 -17.94
C LEU A 79 9.17 5.26 -17.05
N GLU A 80 8.26 6.22 -16.88
CA GLU A 80 8.43 7.35 -15.96
C GLU A 80 8.62 6.87 -14.51
N LYS A 81 7.85 5.87 -14.07
CA LYS A 81 8.04 5.22 -12.77
C LYS A 81 9.41 4.55 -12.61
N ALA A 82 10.01 4.05 -13.70
CA ALA A 82 11.37 3.52 -13.70
C ALA A 82 12.43 4.65 -13.66
N TYR A 83 12.21 5.75 -14.37
CA TYR A 83 13.02 6.97 -14.32
C TYR A 83 13.02 7.61 -12.93
N VAL A 84 11.85 7.87 -12.34
CA VAL A 84 11.69 8.43 -10.98
C VAL A 84 12.37 7.53 -9.95
N ARG A 85 12.35 6.21 -10.13
CA ARG A 85 13.08 5.27 -9.26
C ARG A 85 14.61 5.40 -9.36
N LEU A 86 15.16 5.88 -10.48
CA LEU A 86 16.59 6.18 -10.60
C LEU A 86 16.95 7.51 -9.94
N THR A 87 16.15 8.56 -10.18
CA THR A 87 16.39 9.91 -9.62
C THR A 87 16.22 9.95 -8.10
N LEU A 88 15.29 9.17 -7.54
CA LEU A 88 15.11 8.99 -6.09
C LEU A 88 16.15 8.07 -5.42
N GLN A 89 17.16 7.57 -6.14
CA GLN A 89 18.24 6.74 -5.59
C GLN A 89 19.66 7.29 -5.87
N PRO A 90 19.95 8.55 -5.50
CA PRO A 90 21.29 9.13 -5.62
C PRO A 90 22.26 8.53 -4.59
N ASN A 91 23.55 8.81 -4.76
CA ASN A 91 24.55 8.64 -3.71
C ASN A 91 24.55 9.83 -2.74
N SER A 92 25.49 9.81 -1.78
CA SER A 92 25.76 10.91 -0.83
C SER A 92 26.20 12.23 -1.47
N GLU A 93 26.44 12.27 -2.79
CA GLU A 93 26.84 13.44 -3.57
C GLU A 93 25.66 14.01 -4.39
N GLY A 94 24.46 13.44 -4.25
CA GLY A 94 23.27 13.83 -5.03
C GLY A 94 23.24 13.27 -6.46
N ARG A 95 24.11 12.31 -6.81
CA ARG A 95 24.28 11.80 -8.19
C ARG A 95 23.74 10.39 -8.37
N ILE A 96 23.11 10.10 -9.50
CA ILE A 96 22.59 8.78 -9.87
C ILE A 96 23.76 7.81 -10.13
N PRO A 97 23.93 6.72 -9.36
CA PRO A 97 25.03 5.78 -9.61
C PRO A 97 24.76 4.92 -10.84
N VAL A 98 25.71 4.82 -11.79
CA VAL A 98 25.55 4.02 -13.03
C VAL A 98 25.26 2.55 -12.72
N LYS A 99 25.86 2.01 -11.66
CA LYS A 99 25.55 0.67 -11.09
C LYS A 99 24.07 0.43 -10.78
N ASN A 100 23.25 1.47 -10.57
CA ASN A 100 21.81 1.34 -10.36
C ASN A 100 21.05 1.21 -11.70
N ILE A 101 21.43 1.99 -12.72
CA ILE A 101 20.91 1.88 -14.09
C ILE A 101 21.21 0.47 -14.65
N VAL A 102 22.46 0.03 -14.57
CA VAL A 102 22.91 -1.30 -15.01
C VAL A 102 22.26 -2.44 -14.20
N ARG A 103 21.81 -2.20 -12.95
CA ARG A 103 21.01 -3.17 -12.19
C ARG A 103 19.55 -3.23 -12.67
N MET A 104 18.97 -2.08 -13.01
CA MET A 104 17.60 -1.98 -13.51
C MET A 104 17.44 -2.69 -14.86
N PHE A 105 18.38 -2.48 -15.78
CA PHE A 105 18.39 -3.07 -17.12
C PHE A 105 19.37 -4.26 -17.22
N SER A 106 19.35 -5.14 -16.20
CA SER A 106 20.41 -6.13 -15.96
C SER A 106 20.58 -7.24 -17.00
N THR A 107 19.66 -7.37 -17.96
CA THR A 107 19.67 -8.37 -19.05
C THR A 107 20.89 -8.24 -19.96
N ASP A 108 21.28 -7.02 -20.35
CA ASP A 108 22.45 -6.77 -21.19
C ASP A 108 23.18 -5.49 -20.75
N LYS A 109 24.27 -5.68 -20.00
CA LYS A 109 25.04 -4.59 -19.40
C LYS A 109 25.82 -3.80 -20.45
N LYS A 110 26.34 -4.46 -21.48
CA LYS A 110 27.11 -3.79 -22.54
C LYS A 110 26.20 -2.85 -23.32
N ARG A 111 24.99 -3.31 -23.64
CA ARG A 111 23.99 -2.50 -24.35
C ARG A 111 23.52 -1.30 -23.53
N VAL A 112 23.49 -1.39 -22.19
CA VAL A 112 23.27 -0.24 -21.30
C VAL A 112 24.46 0.72 -21.32
N GLU A 113 25.69 0.21 -21.23
CA GLU A 113 26.91 1.02 -21.26
C GLU A 113 27.03 1.79 -22.61
N THR A 114 26.80 1.11 -23.74
CA THR A 114 26.74 1.73 -25.08
C THR A 114 25.58 2.71 -25.25
N ALA A 115 24.39 2.45 -24.66
CA ALA A 115 23.27 3.39 -24.73
C ALA A 115 23.51 4.67 -23.91
N LEU A 116 24.22 4.58 -22.78
CA LEU A 116 24.67 5.75 -22.02
C LEU A 116 25.71 6.55 -22.82
N GLU A 117 26.67 5.87 -23.46
CA GLU A 117 27.69 6.48 -24.33
C GLU A 117 27.07 7.28 -25.49
N HIS A 118 26.04 6.75 -26.17
CA HIS A 118 25.31 7.47 -27.23
C HIS A 118 24.56 8.72 -26.72
N CYS A 119 24.21 8.77 -25.44
CA CYS A 119 23.62 9.95 -24.81
C CYS A 119 24.67 10.92 -24.23
N ASN A 120 25.97 10.68 -24.46
CA ASN A 120 27.11 11.41 -23.86
C ASN A 120 27.15 11.32 -22.32
N LEU A 121 26.55 10.28 -21.73
CA LEU A 121 26.47 10.09 -20.28
C LEU A 121 27.63 9.23 -19.75
N PRO A 122 28.05 9.43 -18.48
CA PRO A 122 28.99 8.53 -17.82
C PRO A 122 28.49 7.07 -17.80
N PHE A 123 29.21 6.17 -18.46
CA PHE A 123 28.82 4.76 -18.62
C PHE A 123 29.60 3.77 -17.75
N GLY A 124 30.73 4.17 -17.15
CA GLY A 124 31.52 3.28 -16.32
C GLY A 124 30.82 2.90 -15.02
N ARG A 125 30.89 1.62 -14.63
CA ARG A 125 30.17 1.04 -13.48
C ARG A 125 30.42 1.75 -12.12
N SER A 126 31.57 2.42 -11.96
CA SER A 126 31.94 3.21 -10.78
C SER A 126 31.51 4.67 -10.85
N ASN A 127 31.07 5.17 -12.00
CA ASN A 127 30.68 6.57 -12.18
C ASN A 127 29.28 6.86 -11.61
N SER A 128 28.99 8.16 -11.51
CA SER A 128 27.69 8.72 -11.13
C SER A 128 27.34 9.88 -12.06
N ILE A 129 26.05 10.03 -12.35
CA ILE A 129 25.49 11.04 -13.26
C ILE A 129 24.80 12.13 -12.43
N PRO A 130 25.07 13.43 -12.66
CA PRO A 130 24.28 14.51 -12.07
C PRO A 130 22.78 14.39 -12.36
N LEU A 131 21.94 14.95 -11.49
CA LEU A 131 20.48 14.91 -11.68
C LEU A 131 20.05 15.86 -12.81
N GLU A 132 20.76 16.98 -13.00
CA GLU A 132 20.54 17.91 -14.11
C GLU A 132 20.84 17.31 -15.50
N ASP A 133 21.82 16.40 -15.61
CA ASP A 133 22.21 15.77 -16.87
C ASP A 133 21.24 14.66 -17.31
N PHE A 134 20.53 14.05 -16.36
CA PHE A 134 19.65 12.90 -16.59
C PHE A 134 18.18 13.33 -16.64
N THR A 135 17.84 14.17 -17.62
CA THR A 135 16.46 14.68 -17.83
C THR A 135 15.51 13.61 -18.42
N PRO A 136 14.18 13.82 -18.40
CA PRO A 136 13.24 12.86 -19.01
C PRO A 136 13.47 12.62 -20.50
N ASP A 137 13.90 13.64 -21.25
CA ASP A 137 14.14 13.49 -22.70
C ASP A 137 15.50 12.86 -23.00
N VAL A 138 16.50 13.08 -22.14
CA VAL A 138 17.74 12.28 -22.15
C VAL A 138 17.44 10.82 -21.80
N TYR A 139 16.52 10.55 -20.86
CA TYR A 139 16.07 9.20 -20.55
C TYR A 139 15.32 8.53 -21.72
N ARG A 140 14.44 9.25 -22.42
CA ARG A 140 13.80 8.77 -23.66
C ARG A 140 14.83 8.44 -24.76
N SER A 141 15.83 9.31 -24.94
CA SER A 141 16.95 9.07 -25.85
C SER A 141 17.77 7.83 -25.45
N PHE A 142 18.06 7.66 -24.16
CA PHE A 142 18.72 6.46 -23.64
C PHE A 142 17.89 5.20 -23.91
N LEU A 143 16.56 5.26 -23.74
CA LEU A 143 15.67 4.13 -24.03
C LEU A 143 15.59 3.78 -25.51
N SER A 144 15.65 4.74 -26.43
CA SER A 144 15.61 4.45 -27.87
C SER A 144 16.90 3.77 -28.36
N HIS A 145 18.07 4.17 -27.83
CA HIS A 145 19.33 3.47 -28.05
C HIS A 145 19.39 2.10 -27.36
N LEU A 146 18.88 2.01 -26.11
CA LEU A 146 18.81 0.76 -25.36
C LEU A 146 17.86 -0.25 -26.04
N CYS A 147 16.72 0.20 -26.58
CA CYS A 147 15.72 -0.67 -27.19
C CYS A 147 15.11 -0.07 -28.47
N PRO A 148 15.83 -0.12 -29.61
CA PRO A 148 15.28 0.32 -30.91
C PRO A 148 14.03 -0.48 -31.29
N ARG A 149 13.07 0.19 -31.92
CA ARG A 149 11.71 -0.33 -32.21
C ARG A 149 11.39 -0.33 -33.72
N PRO A 150 12.13 -1.08 -34.56
CA PRO A 150 11.99 -1.03 -36.01
C PRO A 150 10.61 -1.48 -36.52
N GLU A 151 9.85 -2.23 -35.73
CA GLU A 151 8.51 -2.67 -36.05
C GLU A 151 7.48 -1.53 -36.03
N LEU A 152 7.71 -0.46 -35.25
CA LEU A 152 6.85 0.73 -35.25
C LEU A 152 6.88 1.43 -36.62
N SER A 153 8.07 1.53 -37.23
CA SER A 153 8.24 2.02 -38.61
C SER A 153 7.50 1.15 -39.62
N SER A 154 7.42 -0.18 -39.39
CA SER A 154 6.67 -1.10 -40.24
C SER A 154 5.16 -0.87 -40.13
N VAL A 155 4.61 -0.75 -38.91
CA VAL A 155 3.18 -0.45 -38.68
C VAL A 155 2.81 0.90 -39.30
N PHE A 156 3.61 1.94 -39.08
CA PHE A 156 3.43 3.27 -39.64
C PHE A 156 3.41 3.26 -41.19
N SER A 157 4.30 2.47 -41.80
CA SER A 157 4.34 2.26 -43.26
C SER A 157 3.14 1.46 -43.78
N GLN A 158 2.68 0.45 -43.04
CA GLN A 158 1.50 -0.37 -43.40
C GLN A 158 0.20 0.45 -43.41
N GLN A 159 0.10 1.50 -42.59
CA GLN A 159 -1.02 2.45 -42.62
C GLN A 159 -0.94 3.46 -43.79
N GLY A 160 -0.01 3.26 -44.73
CA GLY A 160 0.08 4.02 -45.97
C GLY A 160 0.78 5.38 -45.85
N ALA A 161 1.65 5.57 -44.86
CA ALA A 161 2.44 6.79 -44.70
C ALA A 161 3.19 7.13 -46.01
N LYS A 162 2.86 8.28 -46.62
CA LYS A 162 3.45 8.72 -47.89
C LYS A 162 4.80 9.40 -47.62
N GLY A 163 5.79 8.59 -47.25
CA GLY A 163 7.08 9.04 -46.76
C GLY A 163 7.12 9.03 -45.23
N ALA A 164 7.41 10.18 -44.61
CA ALA A 164 7.69 10.29 -43.18
C ALA A 164 6.46 10.60 -42.29
N TYR A 165 5.26 10.71 -42.88
CA TYR A 165 4.06 11.25 -42.21
C TYR A 165 2.79 10.46 -42.54
N LEU A 166 1.86 10.41 -41.58
CA LEU A 166 0.45 10.02 -41.78
C LEU A 166 -0.44 11.27 -41.71
N SER A 167 -1.56 11.30 -42.47
CA SER A 167 -2.57 12.35 -42.34
C SER A 167 -3.60 12.05 -41.22
N VAL A 168 -4.36 13.08 -40.81
CA VAL A 168 -5.54 12.95 -39.93
C VAL A 168 -6.47 11.83 -40.40
N ASP A 169 -6.78 11.76 -41.70
CA ASP A 169 -7.70 10.75 -42.23
C ASP A 169 -7.13 9.33 -42.08
N GLN A 170 -5.84 9.14 -42.40
CA GLN A 170 -5.15 7.84 -42.24
C GLN A 170 -5.03 7.42 -40.77
N MET A 171 -4.85 8.40 -39.86
CA MET A 171 -4.85 8.18 -38.41
C MET A 171 -6.27 7.85 -37.89
N THR A 172 -7.31 8.46 -38.48
CA THR A 172 -8.71 8.19 -38.15
C THR A 172 -9.11 6.79 -38.59
N GLU A 173 -8.71 6.39 -39.80
CA GLU A 173 -8.84 5.02 -40.32
C GLU A 173 -8.09 4.02 -39.42
N PHE A 174 -6.86 4.34 -38.97
CA PHE A 174 -6.10 3.48 -38.08
C PHE A 174 -6.85 3.20 -36.77
N ILE A 175 -7.35 4.25 -36.11
CA ILE A 175 -8.05 4.13 -34.83
C ILE A 175 -9.36 3.33 -35.02
N ASN A 176 -10.15 3.63 -36.04
CA ASN A 176 -11.46 3.01 -36.25
C ASN A 176 -11.41 1.58 -36.82
N GLU A 177 -10.43 1.25 -37.67
CA GLU A 177 -10.35 -0.04 -38.38
C GLU A 177 -9.29 -1.00 -37.82
N ARG A 178 -8.30 -0.52 -37.04
CA ARG A 178 -7.21 -1.36 -36.47
C ARG A 178 -7.26 -1.47 -34.96
N GLN A 179 -7.54 -0.37 -34.25
CA GLN A 179 -7.49 -0.33 -32.78
C GLN A 179 -8.85 -0.62 -32.12
N ARG A 180 -9.96 -0.36 -32.82
CA ARG A 180 -11.33 -0.61 -32.37
C ARG A 180 -11.64 -2.11 -32.28
N ASP A 181 -12.27 -2.54 -31.19
CA ASP A 181 -12.88 -3.87 -31.10
C ASP A 181 -14.18 -3.91 -31.95
N PRO A 182 -14.27 -4.74 -33.00
CA PRO A 182 -15.41 -4.76 -33.93
C PRO A 182 -16.72 -5.29 -33.30
N ARG A 183 -16.67 -5.73 -32.03
CA ARG A 183 -17.87 -6.12 -31.26
C ARG A 183 -18.53 -4.94 -30.54
N LEU A 184 -17.90 -3.77 -30.52
CA LEU A 184 -18.42 -2.57 -29.84
C LEU A 184 -19.52 -1.89 -30.67
N ASN A 185 -20.70 -1.76 -30.06
CA ASN A 185 -21.85 -1.09 -30.65
C ASN A 185 -21.52 0.38 -31.02
N GLU A 186 -21.79 0.75 -32.27
CA GLU A 186 -21.46 2.07 -32.85
C GLU A 186 -22.26 3.25 -32.27
N ILE A 187 -23.39 3.00 -31.60
CA ILE A 187 -24.21 4.06 -30.99
C ILE A 187 -23.68 4.37 -29.57
N LEU A 188 -23.33 3.33 -28.81
CA LEU A 188 -22.75 3.47 -27.47
C LEU A 188 -21.27 3.91 -27.50
N TYR A 189 -20.52 3.41 -28.49
CA TYR A 189 -19.11 3.69 -28.71
C TYR A 189 -18.93 4.22 -30.14
N PRO A 190 -19.24 5.50 -30.41
CA PRO A 190 -19.14 6.06 -31.75
C PRO A 190 -17.70 6.03 -32.30
N PRO A 191 -17.52 5.79 -33.62
CA PRO A 191 -16.20 5.90 -34.24
C PRO A 191 -15.68 7.34 -34.18
N LEU A 192 -14.36 7.47 -34.08
CA LEU A 192 -13.68 8.76 -33.92
C LEU A 192 -13.77 9.56 -35.23
N ARG A 193 -14.12 10.85 -35.15
CA ARG A 193 -14.20 11.75 -36.31
C ARG A 193 -12.84 12.40 -36.59
N PRO A 194 -12.52 12.77 -37.84
CA PRO A 194 -11.27 13.46 -38.17
C PRO A 194 -10.93 14.68 -37.29
N SER A 195 -11.93 15.48 -36.90
CA SER A 195 -11.74 16.61 -35.99
C SER A 195 -11.36 16.20 -34.56
N GLN A 196 -11.84 15.05 -34.07
CA GLN A 196 -11.44 14.49 -32.78
C GLN A 196 -10.04 13.86 -32.87
N THR A 197 -9.72 13.21 -34.00
CA THR A 197 -8.38 12.69 -34.28
C THR A 197 -7.33 13.81 -34.34
N GLN A 198 -7.65 14.97 -34.92
CA GLN A 198 -6.79 16.15 -34.88
C GLN A 198 -6.48 16.59 -33.45
N THR A 199 -7.49 16.75 -32.59
CA THR A 199 -7.29 17.08 -31.16
C THR A 199 -6.56 15.99 -30.36
N LEU A 200 -6.62 14.73 -30.81
CA LEU A 200 -5.82 13.64 -30.26
C LEU A 200 -4.35 13.74 -30.71
N MET A 201 -4.08 14.02 -31.99
CA MET A 201 -2.73 14.23 -32.54
C MET A 201 -2.02 15.40 -31.85
N GLU A 202 -2.76 16.48 -31.53
CA GLU A 202 -2.28 17.67 -30.81
C GLU A 202 -1.68 17.37 -29.42
N LYS A 203 -1.98 16.21 -28.81
CA LYS A 203 -1.39 15.79 -27.54
C LYS A 203 0.03 15.20 -27.67
N TYR A 204 0.35 14.59 -28.80
CA TYR A 204 1.56 13.76 -28.94
C TYR A 204 2.59 14.30 -29.93
N GLU A 205 2.13 15.01 -30.97
CA GLU A 205 3.02 15.59 -31.97
C GLU A 205 3.60 16.92 -31.46
N LEU A 206 4.94 17.00 -31.39
CA LEU A 206 5.63 18.21 -30.96
C LEU A 206 5.73 19.24 -32.09
N ILE A 207 5.72 18.79 -33.35
CA ILE A 207 5.97 19.65 -34.51
C ILE A 207 4.66 20.35 -34.93
N GLN A 208 4.40 21.48 -34.27
CA GLN A 208 3.22 22.34 -34.47
C GLN A 208 3.00 22.81 -35.92
N SER A 209 4.02 22.81 -36.77
CA SER A 209 3.89 23.11 -38.21
C SER A 209 3.32 21.94 -39.03
N LEU A 210 3.47 20.69 -38.58
CA LEU A 210 2.87 19.50 -39.19
C LEU A 210 1.42 19.30 -38.70
N LEU A 211 1.15 19.56 -37.42
CA LEU A 211 -0.22 19.55 -36.87
C LEU A 211 -1.16 20.51 -37.63
N LYS A 212 -0.68 21.70 -38.01
CA LYS A 212 -1.44 22.67 -38.82
C LYS A 212 -1.69 22.21 -40.27
N GLN A 213 -1.01 21.17 -40.73
CA GLN A 213 -1.22 20.52 -42.03
C GLN A 213 -2.02 19.22 -41.89
N GLY A 214 -2.46 18.86 -40.68
CA GLY A 214 -3.11 17.58 -40.40
C GLY A 214 -2.17 16.38 -40.57
N LEU A 215 -0.90 16.52 -40.18
CA LEU A 215 0.13 15.48 -40.30
C LEU A 215 0.72 15.09 -38.93
N ILE A 216 1.00 13.80 -38.74
CA ILE A 216 1.73 13.25 -37.58
C ILE A 216 2.95 12.45 -38.03
N THR A 217 4.04 12.56 -37.26
CA THR A 217 5.30 11.82 -37.46
C THR A 217 5.25 10.41 -36.87
N LEU A 218 6.24 9.58 -37.21
CA LEU A 218 6.48 8.31 -36.54
C LEU A 218 6.67 8.45 -35.01
N GLU A 219 7.27 9.55 -34.54
CA GLU A 219 7.48 9.83 -33.12
C GLU A 219 6.16 10.15 -32.41
N GLY A 220 5.35 11.05 -32.97
CA GLY A 220 4.00 11.34 -32.46
C GLY A 220 3.09 10.11 -32.46
N PHE A 221 3.14 9.30 -33.52
CA PHE A 221 2.43 8.03 -33.60
C PHE A 221 2.90 7.01 -32.56
N SER A 222 4.22 6.90 -32.36
CA SER A 222 4.81 6.00 -31.34
C SER A 222 4.38 6.38 -29.92
N ARG A 223 4.23 7.69 -29.64
CA ARG A 223 3.71 8.22 -28.37
C ARG A 223 2.23 7.89 -28.17
N TYR A 224 1.39 8.06 -29.20
CA TYR A 224 0.00 7.60 -29.14
C TYR A 224 -0.09 6.10 -28.80
N LEU A 225 0.71 5.25 -29.46
CA LEU A 225 0.69 3.80 -29.23
C LEU A 225 1.06 3.36 -27.80
N VAL A 226 1.71 4.21 -26.99
CA VAL A 226 2.08 3.92 -25.59
C VAL A 226 1.24 4.68 -24.55
N SER A 227 0.31 5.53 -25.00
CA SER A 227 -0.54 6.40 -24.17
C SER A 227 -1.74 5.68 -23.52
N ASP A 228 -2.45 6.36 -22.61
CA ASP A 228 -3.70 5.88 -22.02
C ASP A 228 -4.82 5.71 -23.06
N GLU A 229 -4.88 6.58 -24.08
CA GLU A 229 -5.84 6.50 -25.18
C GLU A 229 -5.60 5.33 -26.16
N ASN A 230 -4.55 4.53 -25.93
CA ASN A 230 -4.30 3.26 -26.59
C ASN A 230 -4.14 2.09 -25.58
N GLY A 231 -4.75 2.22 -24.39
CA GLY A 231 -4.71 1.21 -23.33
C GLY A 231 -5.39 -0.12 -23.72
N VAL A 232 -4.78 -1.24 -23.32
CA VAL A 232 -5.28 -2.61 -23.63
C VAL A 232 -6.58 -2.94 -22.89
N ILE A 233 -6.80 -2.33 -21.73
CA ILE A 233 -8.04 -2.45 -20.95
C ILE A 233 -8.68 -1.06 -20.90
N PRO A 234 -9.91 -0.88 -21.41
CA PRO A 234 -10.61 0.39 -21.34
C PRO A 234 -11.02 0.70 -19.87
N PRO A 235 -10.91 1.95 -19.38
CA PRO A 235 -11.13 2.28 -17.98
C PRO A 235 -12.51 1.86 -17.42
N GLU A 236 -13.54 1.83 -18.26
CA GLU A 236 -14.91 1.43 -17.90
C GLU A 236 -15.02 -0.05 -17.47
N LYS A 237 -14.03 -0.89 -17.81
CA LYS A 237 -13.90 -2.28 -17.34
C LYS A 237 -13.07 -2.42 -16.06
N LEU A 238 -12.50 -1.33 -15.56
CA LEU A 238 -11.83 -1.27 -14.25
C LEU A 238 -12.74 -0.69 -13.16
N ASP A 239 -13.84 -0.05 -13.55
CA ASP A 239 -14.89 0.43 -12.64
C ASP A 239 -15.88 -0.69 -12.27
N GLN A 240 -16.65 -0.52 -11.20
CA GLN A 240 -17.69 -1.46 -10.77
C GLN A 240 -18.97 -1.29 -11.62
N SER A 241 -18.86 -1.64 -12.90
CA SER A 241 -19.92 -1.45 -13.91
C SER A 241 -20.96 -2.58 -14.00
N GLU A 242 -20.88 -3.60 -13.16
CA GLU A 242 -21.87 -4.69 -13.09
C GLU A 242 -23.09 -4.35 -12.21
N ASP A 243 -24.27 -4.80 -12.61
CA ASP A 243 -25.51 -4.63 -11.83
C ASP A 243 -25.49 -5.54 -10.59
N MET A 244 -25.22 -4.93 -9.43
CA MET A 244 -25.15 -5.61 -8.13
C MET A 244 -26.53 -5.89 -7.47
N THR A 245 -27.65 -5.67 -8.17
CA THR A 245 -29.01 -5.85 -7.60
C THR A 245 -29.60 -7.26 -7.78
N PHE A 246 -29.02 -8.08 -8.66
CA PHE A 246 -29.44 -9.47 -8.85
C PHE A 246 -29.18 -10.37 -7.61
N PRO A 247 -29.88 -11.51 -7.46
CA PRO A 247 -29.61 -12.49 -6.40
C PRO A 247 -28.18 -13.02 -6.40
N LEU A 248 -27.63 -13.29 -5.22
CA LEU A 248 -26.23 -13.70 -5.01
C LEU A 248 -25.77 -14.90 -5.85
N SER A 249 -26.70 -15.79 -6.24
CA SER A 249 -26.46 -16.94 -7.11
C SER A 249 -26.11 -16.61 -8.57
N HIS A 250 -26.18 -15.34 -8.99
CA HIS A 250 -25.85 -14.91 -10.36
C HIS A 250 -24.38 -14.47 -10.53
N TYR A 251 -23.62 -14.29 -9.46
CA TYR A 251 -22.24 -13.77 -9.52
C TYR A 251 -21.19 -14.86 -9.22
N PHE A 252 -20.01 -14.72 -9.83
CA PHE A 252 -18.84 -15.52 -9.46
C PHE A 252 -18.10 -14.90 -8.27
N ILE A 253 -18.24 -15.50 -7.08
CA ILE A 253 -17.68 -14.98 -5.84
C ILE A 253 -16.22 -15.43 -5.65
N ASN A 254 -15.28 -14.48 -5.61
CA ASN A 254 -13.88 -14.76 -5.29
C ASN A 254 -13.76 -15.38 -3.88
N SER A 255 -13.19 -16.59 -3.81
CA SER A 255 -13.33 -17.50 -2.66
C SER A 255 -12.03 -18.20 -2.30
N SER A 256 -11.59 -18.07 -1.03
CA SER A 256 -10.31 -18.58 -0.51
C SER A 256 -10.53 -19.79 0.40
N HIS A 257 -10.06 -20.96 -0.05
CA HIS A 257 -10.09 -22.22 0.70
C HIS A 257 -8.86 -22.35 1.62
N ASN A 258 -9.10 -22.70 2.89
CA ASN A 258 -8.09 -22.78 3.95
C ASN A 258 -7.17 -21.54 4.04
N THR A 259 -7.77 -20.35 4.04
CA THR A 259 -7.09 -19.04 4.06
C THR A 259 -6.02 -18.91 5.16
N TYR A 260 -6.19 -19.63 6.27
CA TYR A 260 -5.27 -19.71 7.41
C TYR A 260 -3.97 -20.51 7.16
N LEU A 261 -3.81 -21.19 6.03
CA LEU A 261 -2.60 -21.96 5.68
C LEU A 261 -1.64 -21.13 4.81
N THR A 262 -0.41 -20.94 5.30
CA THR A 262 0.67 -20.21 4.61
C THR A 262 1.63 -21.10 3.81
N GLY A 263 1.45 -22.43 3.83
CA GLY A 263 2.31 -23.40 3.14
C GLY A 263 1.59 -24.71 2.81
N THR A 264 2.33 -25.71 2.34
CA THR A 264 1.74 -26.99 1.89
C THR A 264 1.14 -27.80 3.03
N HIS A 265 0.00 -28.45 2.75
CA HIS A 265 -0.82 -29.21 3.71
C HIS A 265 -0.10 -30.36 4.48
N LYS A 266 1.17 -30.68 4.15
CA LYS A 266 1.89 -31.84 4.70
C LYS A 266 3.14 -31.50 5.53
N ARG A 267 3.47 -30.22 5.80
CA ARG A 267 4.55 -29.86 6.74
C ARG A 267 4.23 -28.64 7.61
N VAL A 268 3.46 -28.88 8.68
CA VAL A 268 3.57 -28.03 9.89
C VAL A 268 4.71 -28.59 10.74
N HIS A 269 5.88 -27.94 10.71
CA HIS A 269 6.97 -28.29 11.61
C HIS A 269 6.63 -27.80 13.03
N MET A 270 6.32 -28.73 13.92
CA MET A 270 6.17 -28.47 15.36
C MET A 270 7.57 -28.29 16.00
N SER A 271 8.25 -27.21 15.64
CA SER A 271 9.55 -26.83 16.19
C SER A 271 9.37 -26.26 17.59
N THR A 272 9.89 -26.96 18.60
CA THR A 272 9.83 -26.57 20.02
C THR A 272 10.82 -25.46 20.36
N ARG A 273 10.61 -24.25 19.79
CA ARG A 273 11.27 -23.01 20.23
C ARG A 273 10.26 -21.90 20.50
N MET A 274 10.48 -21.17 21.59
CA MET A 274 9.45 -20.51 22.41
C MET A 274 8.94 -19.15 21.88
N HIS A 275 9.04 -18.91 20.56
CA HIS A 275 8.56 -17.69 19.89
C HIS A 275 7.65 -17.97 18.67
N ALA A 276 7.25 -19.23 18.45
CA ALA A 276 6.41 -19.61 17.31
C ALA A 276 4.93 -19.21 17.43
N HIS A 277 4.47 -18.73 18.60
CA HIS A 277 3.05 -18.47 18.85
C HIS A 277 2.58 -17.18 18.15
N ASP A 278 3.22 -16.04 18.40
CA ASP A 278 2.90 -14.78 17.72
C ASP A 278 3.17 -14.85 16.22
N TYR A 279 4.26 -15.49 15.79
CA TYR A 279 4.53 -15.68 14.36
C TYR A 279 3.40 -16.45 13.64
N ASN A 280 2.77 -17.44 14.29
CA ASN A 280 1.62 -18.12 13.69
C ASN A 280 0.34 -17.28 13.72
N LEU A 281 0.12 -16.46 14.74
CA LEU A 281 -1.06 -15.58 14.78
C LEU A 281 -0.93 -14.44 13.76
N LEU A 282 0.21 -13.75 13.76
CA LEU A 282 0.55 -12.66 12.83
C LEU A 282 0.55 -13.13 11.37
N THR A 283 1.10 -14.31 11.04
CA THR A 283 1.05 -14.79 9.64
C THR A 283 -0.34 -15.24 9.20
N ARG A 284 -1.21 -15.65 10.14
CA ARG A 284 -2.63 -15.95 9.86
C ARG A 284 -3.46 -14.68 9.67
N THR A 285 -3.32 -13.68 10.54
CA THR A 285 -3.99 -12.37 10.35
C THR A 285 -3.45 -11.67 9.11
N TRP A 286 -2.14 -11.67 8.88
CA TRP A 286 -1.53 -11.17 7.65
C TRP A 286 -2.10 -11.85 6.40
N LYS A 287 -2.22 -13.19 6.37
CA LYS A 287 -2.81 -13.87 5.21
C LYS A 287 -4.31 -13.61 5.07
N LEU A 288 -5.07 -13.49 6.17
CA LEU A 288 -6.47 -13.07 6.15
C LEU A 288 -6.62 -11.68 5.50
N MET A 289 -5.87 -10.70 6.01
CA MET A 289 -5.80 -9.33 5.48
C MET A 289 -5.32 -9.32 4.03
N THR A 290 -4.33 -10.15 3.66
CA THR A 290 -3.85 -10.27 2.28
C THR A 290 -4.94 -10.79 1.34
N ASN A 291 -5.78 -11.75 1.77
CA ASN A 291 -6.87 -12.24 0.93
C ASN A 291 -7.98 -11.18 0.80
N LEU A 292 -8.30 -10.46 1.86
CA LEU A 292 -9.24 -9.31 1.82
C LEU A 292 -8.73 -8.19 0.90
N LEU A 293 -7.42 -7.88 0.95
CA LEU A 293 -6.71 -6.96 0.04
C LEU A 293 -6.79 -7.40 -1.43
N HIS A 294 -6.83 -8.71 -1.70
CA HIS A 294 -7.04 -9.28 -3.04
C HIS A 294 -8.55 -9.49 -3.35
N LEU A 295 -9.43 -8.71 -2.72
CA LEU A 295 -10.89 -8.72 -2.93
C LEU A 295 -11.53 -10.12 -2.79
N CYS A 296 -11.02 -10.94 -1.87
CA CYS A 296 -11.59 -12.24 -1.58
C CYS A 296 -12.79 -12.12 -0.63
N VAL A 297 -13.99 -12.31 -1.17
CA VAL A 297 -15.26 -12.11 -0.46
C VAL A 297 -15.62 -13.31 0.44
N CYS A 298 -15.32 -14.54 0.00
CA CYS A 298 -15.55 -15.74 0.81
C CYS A 298 -14.24 -16.29 1.41
N ILE A 299 -14.19 -16.51 2.72
CA ILE A 299 -12.99 -16.95 3.46
C ILE A 299 -13.31 -18.18 4.32
N PHE A 300 -12.55 -19.26 4.12
CA PHE A 300 -12.80 -20.52 4.83
C PHE A 300 -12.01 -20.63 6.15
N ILE A 301 -12.75 -20.62 7.28
CA ILE A 301 -12.21 -20.69 8.65
C ILE A 301 -12.54 -22.05 9.29
N ASN A 302 -11.51 -22.87 9.52
CA ASN A 302 -11.66 -24.15 10.22
C ASN A 302 -11.77 -23.94 11.75
N VAL A 303 -13.01 -23.83 12.26
CA VAL A 303 -13.34 -23.51 13.67
C VAL A 303 -12.69 -24.47 14.68
N VAL A 304 -12.45 -25.74 14.32
CA VAL A 304 -11.74 -26.72 15.16
C VAL A 304 -10.37 -26.21 15.64
N CYS A 305 -9.67 -25.41 14.82
CA CYS A 305 -8.38 -24.82 15.20
C CYS A 305 -8.55 -23.70 16.24
N VAL A 306 -9.65 -22.95 16.19
CA VAL A 306 -10.00 -21.90 17.18
C VAL A 306 -10.39 -22.54 18.52
N CYS A 307 -11.21 -23.60 18.48
CA CYS A 307 -11.59 -24.34 19.69
C CYS A 307 -10.38 -24.95 20.40
N MET A 308 -9.35 -25.43 19.70
CA MET A 308 -8.12 -25.92 20.34
C MET A 308 -7.35 -24.83 21.10
N CYS A 309 -7.36 -23.58 20.64
CA CYS A 309 -6.80 -22.47 21.42
C CYS A 309 -7.66 -22.19 22.67
N HIS A 310 -8.99 -22.11 22.52
CA HIS A 310 -9.89 -21.77 23.63
C HIS A 310 -9.92 -22.84 24.73
N VAL A 311 -9.95 -24.13 24.35
CA VAL A 311 -9.90 -25.27 25.29
C VAL A 311 -8.56 -25.36 26.03
N ARG A 312 -7.46 -24.84 25.45
CA ARG A 312 -6.15 -24.80 26.10
C ARG A 312 -6.03 -23.59 27.05
N CYS A 313 -6.53 -22.42 26.64
CA CYS A 313 -6.63 -21.24 27.50
C CYS A 313 -7.49 -21.50 28.76
N MET A 314 -8.58 -22.27 28.62
CA MET A 314 -9.40 -22.74 29.75
C MET A 314 -8.73 -23.80 30.66
N LYS A 315 -7.57 -24.36 30.28
CA LYS A 315 -6.76 -25.20 31.18
C LYS A 315 -5.75 -24.40 32.00
N GLU A 316 -5.19 -23.33 31.43
CA GLU A 316 -4.23 -22.46 32.12
C GLU A 316 -4.92 -21.51 33.11
N THR A 317 -6.13 -21.04 32.81
CA THR A 317 -6.97 -20.25 33.74
C THR A 317 -7.58 -21.06 34.88
N LYS A 318 -7.73 -22.38 34.75
CA LYS A 318 -8.25 -23.26 35.82
C LYS A 318 -7.27 -23.57 36.97
N ALA A 319 -6.12 -22.89 37.02
CA ALA A 319 -5.20 -22.91 38.13
C ALA A 319 -5.56 -21.92 39.28
N GLN A 320 -6.50 -21.00 39.06
CA GLN A 320 -6.95 -20.03 40.07
C GLN A 320 -8.48 -19.87 40.09
N SER A 321 -9.05 -19.83 41.31
CA SER A 321 -10.49 -19.82 41.61
C SER A 321 -11.27 -21.07 41.17
N GLY A 322 -12.34 -21.41 41.90
CA GLY A 322 -13.09 -22.66 41.74
C GLY A 322 -14.59 -22.46 41.55
N MET A 323 -15.28 -23.55 41.23
CA MET A 323 -16.74 -23.70 41.16
C MET A 323 -17.51 -22.67 40.31
N CYS A 324 -17.73 -23.03 39.04
CA CYS A 324 -18.98 -22.69 38.33
C CYS A 324 -19.50 -23.95 37.63
N THR A 325 -20.65 -24.46 38.07
CA THR A 325 -21.40 -25.52 37.40
C THR A 325 -22.27 -24.92 36.30
N PHE A 326 -22.18 -25.44 35.09
CA PHE A 326 -23.16 -25.17 34.02
C PHE A 326 -23.86 -26.47 33.62
N SER A 327 -25.18 -26.48 33.80
CA SER A 327 -26.04 -27.61 33.44
C SER A 327 -26.24 -27.65 31.93
N LEU A 328 -26.05 -28.84 31.34
CA LEU A 328 -26.46 -29.10 29.96
C LEU A 328 -27.98 -29.29 29.90
N LEU A 329 -28.70 -28.24 29.53
CA LEU A 329 -30.03 -28.40 28.92
C LEU A 329 -29.83 -28.68 27.43
N LYS A 330 -30.11 -29.92 27.04
CA LYS A 330 -30.50 -30.28 25.68
C LYS A 330 -32.01 -30.31 25.62
N GLU A 331 -32.59 -29.67 24.62
CA GLU A 331 -33.29 -30.35 23.52
C GLU A 331 -33.10 -29.52 22.24
#